data_AF-A0A6L3NB55-F1
#
_entry.id   AF-A0A6L3NB55-F1
#
_cell.length_a   1.000
_cell.length_b   1.000
_cell.length_c   1.000
_cell.angle_alpha   90.00
_cell.angle_beta   90.00
_cell.angle_gamma   90.00
#
_symmetry.space_group_name_H-M   'P 1'
#
loop_
_entity.id
_entity.type
_entity.pdbx_description
1 polymer ?
#
loop_
_entity_poly.entity_id
_entity_poly.type
_entity_poly.pdbx_seq_one_letter_code
_entity_poly.pdbx_strand_id
1 'polypeptide(L)'
;MRVAFAAGLSIIDWIFALALVVGAGYAFVHDNEHMNDYDKAVMIGTVPALVALGWRWKPARLMMASIAVLSLLSIQIYQGDLARADSAFFLKYFLSSQSAILWMSALFVLAT
;
A
#
# COMPACT_ATOMS: atom_id res chain seq x y z
N MET A 1 -22.21 1.44 22.98
CA MET A 1 -21.14 1.82 22.05
C MET A 1 -19.93 2.30 22.85
N ARG A 2 -19.02 1.40 23.27
CA ARG A 2 -17.83 1.77 24.05
C ARG A 2 -16.67 1.99 23.11
N VAL A 3 -16.32 3.25 22.88
CA VAL A 3 -15.08 3.67 22.21
C VAL A 3 -13.93 3.45 23.22
N ALA A 4 -13.55 2.20 23.45
CA ALA A 4 -12.30 1.87 24.12
C ALA A 4 -11.18 1.83 23.05
N PHE A 5 -10.91 2.98 22.43
CA PHE A 5 -10.05 3.07 21.25
C PHE A 5 -8.54 2.92 21.58
N ALA A 6 -8.13 3.10 22.84
CA ALA A 6 -6.71 3.20 23.22
C ALA A 6 -6.23 2.21 24.30
N ALA A 7 -7.12 1.43 24.94
CA ALA A 7 -6.76 0.68 26.16
C ALA A 7 -6.32 -0.79 25.93
N GLY A 8 -5.92 -1.14 24.71
CA GLY A 8 -5.50 -2.51 24.39
C GLY A 8 -4.75 -2.62 23.08
N LEU A 9 -3.89 -1.64 22.76
CA LEU A 9 -3.00 -1.78 21.60
C LEU A 9 -1.97 -2.87 21.92
N SER A 10 -2.01 -3.93 21.13
CA SER A 10 -1.01 -4.99 21.17
C SER A 10 0.33 -4.47 20.67
N ILE A 11 1.44 -5.10 21.07
CA ILE A 11 2.77 -4.84 20.52
C ILE A 11 2.78 -4.88 18.98
N ILE A 12 1.93 -5.73 18.39
CA ILE A 12 1.76 -5.88 16.93
C ILE A 12 1.18 -4.60 16.30
N ASP A 13 0.30 -3.89 17.02
CA ASP A 13 -0.33 -2.65 16.54
C ASP A 13 0.69 -1.52 16.43
N TRP A 14 1.66 -1.51 17.35
CA TRP A 14 2.80 -0.59 17.34
C TRP A 14 3.84 -0.96 16.29
N ILE A 15 4.16 -2.26 16.14
CA ILE A 15 5.07 -2.72 15.08
C ILE A 15 4.51 -2.37 13.70
N PHE A 16 3.20 -2.54 13.48
CA PHE A 16 2.55 -2.16 12.23
C PHE A 16 2.66 -0.65 11.95
N ALA A 17 2.41 0.19 12.96
CA ALA A 17 2.55 1.63 12.82
C ALA A 17 4.00 2.04 12.57
N LEU A 18 4.95 1.44 13.29
CA LEU A 18 6.38 1.66 13.07
C LEU A 18 6.78 1.28 11.64
N ALA A 19 6.33 0.13 11.14
CA ALA A 19 6.62 -0.32 9.77
C ALA A 19 6.11 0.67 8.72
N LEU A 20 4.91 1.23 8.89
CA LEU A 20 4.37 2.27 8.02
C LEU A 20 5.21 3.55 8.06
N VAL A 21 5.60 4.01 9.26
CA VAL A 21 6.42 5.22 9.42
C VAL A 21 7.81 5.02 8.82
N VAL A 22 8.43 3.85 9.02
CA VAL A 22 9.74 3.52 8.44
C VAL A 22 9.65 3.43 6.92
N GLY A 23 8.62 2.79 6.37
CA GLY A 23 8.40 2.70 4.93
C GLY A 23 8.21 4.07 4.28
N ALA A 24 7.37 4.93 4.88
CA ALA A 24 7.17 6.30 4.42
C ALA A 24 8.45 7.15 4.57
N GLY A 25 9.19 6.98 5.66
CA GLY A 25 10.48 7.65 5.86
C GLY A 25 11.53 7.21 4.83
N TYR A 26 11.58 5.93 4.49
CA TYR A 26 12.46 5.41 3.44
C TYR A 26 12.13 6.03 2.07
N ALA A 27 10.85 6.04 1.69
CA ALA A 27 10.39 6.69 0.46
C ALA A 27 10.70 8.19 0.47
N PHE A 28 10.49 8.86 1.62
CA PHE A 28 10.80 10.28 1.75
C PHE A 28 12.28 10.57 1.57
N VAL A 29 13.19 9.76 2.11
CA VAL A 29 14.64 10.00 1.98
C VAL A 29 15.15 9.68 0.58
N HIS A 30 14.65 8.60 -0.04
CA HIS A 30 15.12 8.17 -1.36
C HIS A 30 14.57 9.03 -2.49
N ASP A 31 13.29 9.40 -2.41
CA ASP A 31 12.57 10.04 -3.50
C ASP A 31 12.28 11.53 -3.26
N ASN A 32 12.80 12.13 -2.16
CA ASN A 32 12.51 13.54 -1.81
C ASN A 32 12.75 14.53 -2.95
N GLU A 33 13.82 14.30 -3.72
CA GLU A 33 14.26 15.16 -4.82
C GLU A 33 13.35 15.07 -6.04
N HIS A 34 12.62 13.97 -6.20
CA HIS A 34 11.68 13.73 -7.29
C HIS A 34 10.21 13.99 -6.89
N MET A 35 9.95 14.23 -5.60
CA MET A 35 8.61 14.30 -5.02
C MET A 35 8.16 15.76 -4.87
N ASN A 36 7.01 16.12 -5.45
CA ASN A 36 6.45 17.47 -5.34
C ASN A 36 5.77 17.65 -3.96
N ASP A 37 5.44 18.89 -3.59
CA ASP A 37 4.78 19.21 -2.32
C ASP A 37 3.43 18.48 -2.15
N TYR A 38 2.71 18.27 -3.25
CA TYR A 38 1.47 17.50 -3.26
C TYR A 38 1.70 16.03 -2.83
N ASP A 39 2.71 15.38 -3.39
CA ASP A 39 3.02 13.98 -3.10
C ASP A 39 3.47 13.80 -1.65
N LYS A 40 4.24 14.76 -1.12
CA LYS A 40 4.62 14.83 0.29
C LYS A 40 3.40 14.97 1.19
N ALA A 41 2.46 15.85 0.84
CA ALA A 41 1.23 16.06 1.61
C ALA A 41 0.35 14.80 1.62
N VAL A 42 0.19 14.14 0.47
CA VAL A 42 -0.55 12.87 0.36
C VAL A 42 0.13 11.81 1.22
N MET A 43 1.44 11.62 1.08
CA MET A 43 2.18 10.60 1.85
C MET A 43 2.05 10.82 3.36
N ILE A 44 2.25 12.06 3.84
CA ILE A 44 2.10 12.43 5.25
C ILE A 44 0.67 12.21 5.73
N GLY A 45 -0.35 12.44 4.90
CA GLY A 45 -1.74 12.18 5.23
C GLY A 45 -2.11 10.68 5.21
N THR A 46 -1.51 9.90 4.32
CA THR A 46 -1.78 8.47 4.17
C THR A 46 -1.27 7.66 5.36
N VAL A 47 -0.09 7.98 5.91
CA VAL A 47 0.48 7.27 7.07
C VAL A 47 -0.49 7.20 8.27
N PRO A 48 -0.99 8.32 8.84
CA PRO A 48 -1.91 8.28 9.97
C PRO A 48 -3.25 7.65 9.61
N ALA A 49 -3.73 7.82 8.36
CA ALA A 49 -4.97 7.19 7.90
C ALA A 49 -4.85 5.66 7.90
N LEU A 50 -3.76 5.10 7.37
CA LEU A 50 -3.51 3.65 7.36
C LEU A 50 -3.25 3.08 8.76
N VAL A 51 -2.58 3.83 9.63
CA VAL A 51 -2.40 3.46 11.04
C VAL A 51 -3.77 3.37 11.74
N ALA A 52 -4.61 4.40 11.60
CA ALA A 52 -5.95 4.41 12.18
C ALA A 52 -6.84 3.28 11.62
N LEU A 53 -6.74 3.01 10.31
CA LEU A 53 -7.44 1.91 9.66
C LEU A 53 -6.97 0.55 10.19
N GLY A 54 -5.66 0.34 10.29
CA GLY A 54 -5.06 -0.89 10.80
C GLY A 54 -5.37 -1.14 12.28
N TRP A 55 -5.51 -0.09 13.09
CA TRP A 55 -5.96 -0.21 14.49
C TRP A 55 -7.45 -0.52 14.59
N ARG A 56 -8.29 0.11 13.74
CA ARG A 56 -9.74 -0.13 13.74
C ARG A 56 -10.10 -1.51 13.16
N TRP A 57 -9.38 -1.95 12.12
CA TRP A 57 -9.70 -3.15 11.36
C TRP A 57 -8.47 -4.05 11.21
N LYS A 58 -8.27 -4.92 12.20
CA LYS A 58 -7.14 -5.86 12.25
C LYS A 58 -6.94 -6.73 10.98
N PRO A 59 -7.99 -7.34 10.37
CA PRO A 59 -7.79 -8.13 9.14
C PRO A 59 -7.34 -7.28 7.94
N ALA A 60 -7.62 -5.97 7.90
CA ALA A 60 -7.16 -5.10 6.83
C ALA A 60 -5.62 -5.00 6.76
N ARG A 61 -4.90 -5.28 7.85
CA ARG A 61 -3.43 -5.30 7.87
C ARG A 61 -2.83 -6.32 6.94
N LEU A 62 -3.46 -7.49 6.83
CA LEU A 62 -2.99 -8.55 5.97
C LEU A 62 -3.15 -8.13 4.50
N MET A 63 -4.26 -7.47 4.15
CA MET A 63 -4.44 -6.87 2.83
C MET A 63 -3.40 -5.78 2.56
N MET A 64 -3.17 -4.86 3.51
CA MET A 64 -2.15 -3.81 3.37
C MET A 64 -0.74 -4.39 3.20
N ALA A 65 -0.38 -5.43 3.96
CA ALA A 65 0.90 -6.11 3.83
C ALA A 65 1.04 -6.81 2.47
N SER A 66 0.00 -7.53 2.01
CA SER A 66 -0.02 -8.16 0.69
C SER A 66 0.12 -7.13 -0.43
N ILE A 67 -0.58 -6.00 -0.34
CA ILE A 67 -0.47 -4.91 -1.31
C ILE A 67 0.96 -4.35 -1.32
N ALA A 68 1.56 -4.12 -0.14
CA ALA A 68 2.93 -3.64 -0.04
C ALA A 68 3.94 -4.60 -0.68
N VAL A 69 3.84 -5.90 -0.40
CA VAL A 69 4.71 -6.92 -0.99
C VAL A 69 4.52 -6.98 -2.51
N LEU A 70 3.28 -7.02 -3.00
CA LEU A 70 2.99 -7.06 -4.43
C LEU A 70 3.47 -5.79 -5.14
N SER A 71 3.34 -4.63 -4.50
CA SER A 71 3.84 -3.35 -5.03
C SER A 71 5.36 -3.35 -5.13
N LEU A 72 6.09 -3.78 -4.10
CA LEU A 72 7.55 -3.87 -4.13
C LEU A 72 8.03 -4.89 -5.17
N LEU A 73 7.38 -6.05 -5.28
CA LEU A 73 7.67 -7.02 -6.33
C LEU A 73 7.44 -6.43 -7.72
N SER A 74 6.36 -5.67 -7.92
CA SER A 74 6.07 -4.98 -9.17
C SER A 74 7.18 -3.98 -9.52
N ILE A 75 7.63 -3.15 -8.57
CA ILE A 75 8.74 -2.20 -8.75
C ILE A 75 10.03 -2.92 -9.18
N GLN A 76 10.34 -4.07 -8.57
CA GLN A 76 11.50 -4.89 -8.95
C GLN A 76 11.39 -5.45 -10.39
N ILE A 77 10.18 -5.77 -10.85
CA ILE A 77 9.95 -6.27 -12.22
C ILE A 77 10.07 -5.14 -13.25
N TYR A 78 9.67 -3.92 -12.90
CA TYR A 78 9.83 -2.74 -13.78
C TYR A 78 11.31 -2.47 -14.13
N GLN A 79 12.27 -2.75 -13.24
CA GLN A 79 13.71 -2.53 -13.47
C GLN A 79 14.04 -1.12 -14.02
N GLY A 80 13.27 -0.09 -13.64
CA GLY A 80 13.44 1.28 -14.11
C GLY A 80 12.89 1.57 -15.52
N ASP A 81 12.27 0.60 -16.19
CA ASP A 81 11.67 0.77 -17.50
C ASP A 81 10.14 0.59 -17.44
N LEU A 82 9.43 1.71 -17.54
CA LEU A 82 7.96 1.76 -17.55
C LEU A 82 7.35 1.00 -18.73
N ALA A 83 8.05 0.86 -19.86
CA ALA A 83 7.55 0.11 -21.02
C ALA A 83 7.43 -1.41 -20.73
N ARG A 84 8.04 -1.90 -19.64
CA ARG A 84 7.87 -3.29 -19.21
C ARG A 84 6.47 -3.60 -18.70
N ALA A 85 5.64 -2.59 -18.45
CA ALA A 85 4.22 -2.77 -18.19
C ALA A 85 3.52 -3.61 -19.27
N ASP A 86 3.93 -3.46 -20.54
CA ASP A 86 3.30 -4.11 -21.69
C ASP A 86 3.97 -5.44 -22.12
N SER A 87 5.20 -5.69 -21.66
CA SER A 87 6.00 -6.85 -22.07
C SER A 87 6.17 -7.89 -20.96
N ALA A 88 6.27 -7.48 -19.70
CA ALA A 88 6.42 -8.42 -18.59
C ALA A 88 5.05 -9.02 -18.25
N PHE A 89 4.94 -10.35 -18.38
CA PHE A 89 3.69 -11.09 -18.19
C PHE A 89 2.94 -10.71 -16.89
N PHE A 90 3.63 -10.73 -15.75
CA PHE A 90 3.02 -10.40 -14.46
C PHE A 90 2.54 -8.96 -14.35
N LEU A 91 3.27 -8.01 -14.96
CA LEU A 91 2.81 -6.62 -15.04
C LEU A 91 1.60 -6.54 -15.95
N LYS A 92 1.71 -6.99 -17.20
CA LYS A 92 0.64 -6.88 -18.20
C LYS A 92 -0.69 -7.49 -17.76
N TYR A 93 -0.67 -8.63 -17.07
CA TYR A 93 -1.86 -9.41 -16.77
C TYR A 93 -2.34 -9.35 -15.31
N PHE A 94 -1.58 -8.77 -14.38
CA PHE A 94 -1.98 -8.74 -12.97
C PHE A 94 -1.62 -7.44 -12.24
N LEU A 95 -0.37 -6.96 -12.39
CA LEU A 95 0.18 -5.91 -11.52
C LEU A 95 0.22 -4.52 -12.17
N SER A 96 0.00 -4.42 -13.48
CA SER A 96 -0.20 -3.15 -14.17
C SER A 96 -1.53 -2.54 -13.76
N SER A 97 -1.57 -1.21 -13.60
CA SER A 97 -2.76 -0.49 -13.14
C SER A 97 -4.00 -0.81 -13.99
N GLN A 98 -3.86 -0.90 -15.31
CA GLN A 98 -4.98 -1.21 -16.20
C GLN A 98 -5.53 -2.62 -15.95
N SER A 99 -4.64 -3.59 -15.83
CA SER A 99 -5.01 -4.99 -15.58
C SER A 99 -5.59 -5.19 -14.18
N ALA A 100 -5.01 -4.55 -13.17
CA ALA A 100 -5.51 -4.60 -11.80
C ALA A 100 -6.97 -4.08 -11.70
N ILE A 101 -7.30 -3.00 -12.43
CA ILE A 101 -8.68 -2.48 -12.49
C ILE A 101 -9.61 -3.49 -13.17
N LEU A 102 -9.18 -4.11 -14.28
CA LEU A 102 -9.98 -5.14 -14.96
C LEU A 102 -10.27 -6.33 -14.04
N TRP A 103 -9.28 -6.80 -13.30
CA TRP A 103 -9.47 -7.86 -12.30
C TRP A 103 -10.41 -7.44 -11.17
N MET A 104 -10.32 -6.18 -10.70
CA MET A 104 -11.26 -5.66 -9.71
C MET A 104 -12.70 -5.73 -10.22
N SER A 105 -12.94 -5.31 -11.47
CA SER A 105 -14.28 -5.40 -12.10
C SER A 105 -14.74 -6.84 -12.29
N ALA A 106 -13.86 -7.74 -12.75
CA ALA A 106 -14.20 -9.15 -12.95
C ALA A 106 -14.53 -9.86 -11.63
N LEU A 107 -13.74 -9.62 -10.58
CA LEU A 107 -13.98 -10.20 -9.25
C LEU A 107 -15.27 -9.67 -8.62
N PHE A 108 -15.64 -8.42 -8.86
CA PHE A 108 -16.90 -7.86 -8.38
C PHE A 108 -18.12 -8.57 -8.99
N VAL A 109 -18.08 -8.87 -10.30
CA VAL A 109 -19.13 -9.64 -10.98
C VAL A 109 -19.19 -11.07 -10.45
N LEU A 110 -18.03 -11.72 -10.25
CA LEU A 110 -17.99 -13.09 -9.71
C LEU A 110 -18.46 -13.21 -8.25
N ALA A 111 -18.44 -12.11 -7.50
CA ALA A 111 -18.89 -12.08 -6.12
C ALA A 111 -20.41 -11.83 -5.95
N THR A 112 -21.16 -11.66 -7.04
CA THR A 112 -22.61 -11.46 -7.06
C THR A 112 -23.33 -12.78 -7.37
#